data_AF-A0A1M4SSA7-F1
#
_entry.id   AF-A0A1M4SSA7-F1
#
_cell.length_a   1.000
_cell.length_b   1.000
_cell.length_c   1.000
_cell.angle_alpha   90.00
_cell.angle_beta   90.00
_cell.angle_gamma   90.00
#
_symmetry.space_group_name_H-M   'P 1'
#
loop_
_entity.id
_entity.type
_entity.pdbx_description
1 polymer ?
#
loop_
_entity_poly.entity_id
_entity_poly.type
_entity_poly.pdbx_seq_one_letter_code
_entity_poly.pdbx_strand_id
1 'polypeptide(L)' 'MKLGYVRVSSKDQNQERQMKKMLDLGIEERMIFVDKQSGKDFERPGYQAFRELGCAIRALFF' A
#
# COMPACT_ATOMS: atom_id res chain seq x y z
N MET A 1 13.62 -7.49 4.28
CA MET A 1 12.93 -6.22 4.58
C MET A 1 11.47 -6.38 4.21
N LYS A 2 10.54 -5.97 5.07
CA LYS A 2 9.12 -6.11 4.76
C LYS A 2 8.55 -4.76 4.30
N LEU A 3 7.98 -4.72 3.10
CA LEU A 3 7.38 -3.51 2.51
C LEU A 3 5.89 -3.75 2.32
N GLY A 4 5.06 -2.82 2.77
CA GLY A 4 3.61 -2.87 2.59
C GLY A 4 3.21 -1.96 1.44
N TYR A 5 2.36 -2.44 0.54
CA TYR A 5 1.70 -1.57 -0.44
C TYR A 5 0.18 -1.68 -0.26
N VAL A 6 -0.43 -0.52 -0.07
CA VAL A 6 -1.85 -0.36 0.21
C VAL A 6 -2.45 0.55 -0.86
N ARG A 7 -3.54 0.10 -1.50
CA ARG A 7 -4.27 0.88 -2.50
C ARG A 7 -5.65 1.26 -1.97
N VAL A 8 -6.01 2.52 -2.11
CA VAL A 8 -7.32 3.04 -1.72
C VAL A 8 -7.94 3.76 -2.92
N SER A 9 -9.08 3.26 -3.43
CA SER A 9 -9.75 3.85 -4.61
C SER A 9 -10.80 4.93 -4.27
N SER A 10 -11.33 4.92 -3.05
CA SER A 10 -12.43 5.80 -2.62
C SER A 10 -12.21 6.34 -1.21
N LYS A 11 -12.79 7.50 -0.89
CA LYS A 11 -12.70 8.11 0.46
C LYS A 11 -13.29 7.23 1.56
N ASP A 12 -14.22 6.34 1.23
CA ASP A 12 -14.90 5.42 2.16
C ASP A 12 -14.20 4.08 2.41
N GLN A 13 -13.09 3.79 1.72
CA GLN A 13 -12.36 2.58 2.01
C GLN A 13 -11.64 2.72 3.35
N ASN A 14 -11.86 1.75 4.25
CA ASN A 14 -11.49 1.80 5.66
C ASN A 14 -9.97 1.59 5.84
N GLN A 15 -9.20 2.66 5.61
CA GLN A 15 -7.73 2.69 5.55
C GLN A 15 -7.09 2.18 6.85
N GLU A 16 -7.70 2.50 8.00
CA GLU A 16 -7.24 2.07 9.32
C GLU A 16 -7.18 0.54 9.43
N ARG A 17 -8.13 -0.18 8.83
CA ARG A 17 -8.12 -1.64 8.84
C ARG A 17 -6.97 -2.21 7.99
N GLN A 18 -6.66 -1.56 6.87
CA GLN A 18 -5.53 -1.96 6.02
C GLN A 18 -4.19 -1.67 6.73
N MET A 19 -4.04 -0.52 7.38
CA MET A 19 -2.85 -0.22 8.20
C MET A 19 -2.71 -1.20 9.38
N LYS A 20 -3.79 -1.49 10.12
CA LYS A 20 -3.74 -2.48 11.20
C LYS A 20 -3.30 -3.86 10.73
N LYS A 21 -3.77 -4.33 9.56
CA LYS A 21 -3.31 -5.60 9.00
C LYS A 21 -1.83 -5.58 8.62
N MET A 22 -1.32 -4.47 8.09
CA MET A 22 0.10 -4.32 7.75
C MET A 22 0.98 -4.29 9.01
N LEU A 23 0.54 -3.58 10.05
CA LEU A 23 1.16 -3.58 11.37
C LEU A 23 1.18 -4.99 11.99
N ASP A 24 0.07 -5.72 11.91
CA ASP A 24 -0.06 -7.10 12.41
C ASP A 24 0.84 -8.10 11.66
N LEU A 25 1.10 -7.85 10.37
CA LEU A 25 2.10 -8.58 9.56
C LEU A 25 3.56 -8.27 9.97
N GLY A 26 3.76 -7.34 10.89
CA GLY A 26 5.06 -6.86 11.35
C GLY A 26 5.75 -5.98 10.31
N ILE A 27 4.98 -5.22 9.54
CA ILE A 27 5.50 -4.21 8.60
C ILE A 27 5.50 -2.88 9.32
N GLU A 28 6.66 -2.22 9.34
CA GLU A 28 6.78 -0.88 9.89
C GLU A 28 5.98 0.13 9.06
N GLU A 29 5.33 1.09 9.70
CA GLU A 29 4.52 2.12 9.01
C GLU A 29 5.33 2.93 7.99
N ARG A 30 6.63 3.12 8.26
CA ARG A 30 7.58 3.80 7.36
C ARG A 30 7.82 3.03 6.06
N MET A 31 7.58 1.72 6.09
CA MET A 31 7.69 0.80 4.97
C MET A 31 6.33 0.52 4.31
N ILE A 32 5.26 1.20 4.74
CA ILE A 32 3.93 1.10 4.15
C ILE A 32 3.73 2.27 3.17
N PHE A 33 3.55 1.94 1.90
CA PHE A 33 3.20 2.88 0.85
C PHE A 33 1.69 2.84 0.64
N VAL A 34 1.03 3.99 0.82
CA VAL A 34 -0.40 4.15 0.58
C VAL A 34 -0.60 4.97 -0.68
N ASP A 35 -1.23 4.37 -1.69
CA ASP A 35 -1.59 5.06 -2.93
C ASP A 35 -3.10 5.30 -2.97
N LYS A 36 -3.50 6.57 -3.01
CA LYS A 36 -4.89 7.01 -3.00
C LYS A 36 -5.27 7.51 -4.39
N GLN A 37 -5.84 6.63 -5.20
CA GLN A 37 -6.15 6.91 -6.60
C GLN A 37 -7.67 6.89 -6.80
N SER A 38 -8.27 8.08 -6.85
CA SER A 38 -9.68 8.29 -7.21
C SER A 38 -9.78 8.73 -8.67
N GLY A 39 -9.68 7.79 -9.62
CA GLY A 39 -9.78 8.14 -11.03
C GLY A 39 -9.12 7.14 -11.96
N LYS A 40 -9.36 7.30 -13.27
CA LYS A 40 -8.86 6.45 -14.36
C LYS A 40 -7.36 6.66 -14.66
N ASP A 41 -6.70 7.59 -13.97
CA ASP A 41 -5.30 7.90 -14.21
C ASP A 41 -4.37 6.80 -13.72
N PHE A 42 -3.37 6.47 -14.53
CA PHE A 42 -2.48 5.33 -14.36
C PHE A 42 -1.13 5.69 -13.74
N GLU A 43 -0.95 6.92 -13.27
CA GLU A 43 0.30 7.34 -12.65
C GLU A 43 0.37 6.80 -11.22
N ARG A 44 1.26 5.82 -11.02
CA ARG A 44 1.43 5.08 -9.77
C ARG A 44 2.86 5.25 -9.25
N PRO A 45 3.19 6.42 -8.70
CA PRO A 45 4.53 6.67 -8.18
C PRO A 45 4.87 5.74 -7.01
N GLY A 46 3.89 5.43 -6.15
CA GLY A 46 4.07 4.51 -5.01
C GLY A 46 4.35 3.07 -5.44
N TYR A 47 3.72 2.61 -6.53
CA TYR A 47 3.97 1.27 -7.06
C TYR A 47 5.32 1.14 -7.76
N GLN A 48 5.79 2.20 -8.44
CA GLN A 48 7.13 2.20 -9.06
C GLN A 48 8.22 2.14 -7.99
N ALA A 49 8.13 2.98 -6.95
CA ALA A 49 9.07 2.95 -5.83
C ALA A 49 9.06 1.59 -5.12
N PHE A 50 7.87 1.01 -4.89
CA PHE A 50 7.73 -0.33 -4.32
C PHE A 50 8.36 -1.42 -5.20
N ARG A 51 8.21 -1.32 -6.52
CA ARG A 51 8.76 -2.29 -7.48
C ARG A 51 10.29 -2.22 -7.53
N GLU A 52 10.87 -1.02 -7.48
CA GLU A 52 12.32 -0.83 -7.41
C GLU A 52 12.92 -1.30 -6.09
N LEU A 53 12.18 -1.16 -4.98
CA LEU A 53 12.61 -1.59 -3.65
C LEU A 53 12.63 -3.12 -3.45
N GLY A 54 12.10 -3.89 -4.40
CA GLY A 54 12.41 -5.32 -4.59
C GLY A 54 12.49 -6.14 -3.30
N CYS A 55 11.36 -6.32 -2.59
CA CYS A 55 11.27 -7.33 -1.54
C CYS A 55 9.86 -7.89 -1.42
N ALA A 56 9.76 -9.23 -1.39
CA ALA A 56 8.54 -10.00 -1.46
C ALA A 56 7.53 -9.64 -0.36
N ILE A 57 6.55 -8.79 -0.64
CA ILE A 57 5.29 -8.78 0.10
C ILE A 57 4.10 -8.44 -0.78
N ARG A 58 3.02 -9.14 -0.42
CA ARG A 58 1.69 -9.20 -0.97
C ARG A 58 1.04 -7.81 -0.97
N ALA A 59 0.80 -7.28 -2.16
CA ALA A 59 -0.12 -6.15 -2.34
C ALA A 59 -1.50 -6.58 -1.83
N LEU A 60 -1.97 -5.95 -0.74
CA LEU A 60 -3.30 -6.23 -0.22
C LEU A 60 -4.28 -5.32 -0.96
N PHE A 61 -4.75 -5.79 -2.12
CA PHE A 61 -5.91 -5.23 -2.79
C PHE A 61 -7.17 -5.64 -1.99
N PHE A 62 -7.92 -4.67 -1.49
CA PHE A 62 -9.33 -4.85 -1.12
C PHE A 62 -10.18 -3.83 -1.87
#